data_AF-A0A218QH21-F1
#
_entry.id   AF-A0A218QH21-F1
#
_cell.length_a   1.000
_cell.length_b   1.000
_cell.length_c   1.000
_cell.angle_alpha   90.00
_cell.angle_beta   90.00
_cell.angle_gamma   90.00
#
_symmetry.space_group_name_H-M   'P 1'
#
loop_
_entity.id
_entity.type
_entity.pdbx_description
1 polymer ?
#
loop_
_entity_poly.entity_id
_entity_poly.type
_entity_poly.pdbx_seq_one_letter_code
_entity_poly.pdbx_strand_id
1 'polypeptide(L)' 'MQIVTSWMEEGIEQGRKQGELALLNRQLNRRFGSLSPQLQERIDNLPIPQLEELGEALLDFTTIDDLSAWFEGN' A
#
# COMPACT_ATOMS: atom_id res chain seq x y z
N MET A 1 -1.40 29.70 15.50
CA MET A 1 -2.77 29.14 15.41
C MET A 1 -2.87 28.49 14.03
N GLN A 2 -2.75 27.16 13.95
CA GLN A 2 -2.93 26.47 12.68
C GLN A 2 -4.41 26.11 12.55
N ILE A 3 -5.10 26.73 11.60
CA ILE A 3 -6.45 26.32 11.22
C ILE A 3 -6.27 25.32 10.08
N VAL A 4 -5.87 24.10 10.42
CA VAL A 4 -6.05 23.01 9.47
C VAL A 4 -7.55 22.70 9.49
N THR A 5 -8.19 22.83 8.33
CA THR A 5 -9.61 22.54 8.13
C THR A 5 -9.79 21.08 7.71
N SER A 6 -10.93 20.45 8.00
CA SER A 6 -11.22 19.03 7.67
C SER A 6 -10.81 18.64 6.24
N TRP A 7 -11.12 19.48 5.25
CA TRP A 7 -10.76 19.22 3.85
C TRP A 7 -9.24 19.23 3.58
N MET A 8 -8.47 19.97 4.38
CA MET A 8 -7.01 19.99 4.28
C MET A 8 -6.40 18.74 4.91
N GLU A 9 -6.94 18.27 6.03
CA GLU A 9 -6.56 16.98 6.64
C GLU A 9 -6.88 15.82 5.70
N GLU A 10 -8.09 15.80 5.13
CA GLU A 10 -8.51 14.81 4.14
C GLU A 10 -7.60 14.83 2.91
N GLY A 11 -7.24 16.02 2.41
CA GLY A 11 -6.33 16.16 1.27
C GLY A 11 -4.93 15.62 1.56
N ILE A 12 -4.41 15.86 2.77
CA ILE A 12 -3.11 15.32 3.21
C ILE A 12 -3.18 13.79 3.27
N GLU A 13 -4.22 13.23 3.89
CA GLU A 13 -4.34 11.78 4.06
C GLU A 13 -4.58 11.06 2.72
N GLN A 14 -5.36 11.66 1.82
CA GLN A 14 -5.52 11.16 0.44
C GLN A 14 -4.21 11.20 -0.33
N GLY A 15 -3.46 12.31 -0.24
CA GLY A 15 -2.15 12.45 -0.88
C GLY A 15 -1.14 11.42 -0.36
N ARG A 16 -1.15 11.16 0.96
CA ARG A 16 -0.35 10.13 1.60
C ARG A 16 -0.70 8.73 1.05
N LYS A 17 -1.99 8.37 1.07
CA LYS A 17 -2.47 7.08 0.52
C LYS A 17 -2.06 6.88 -0.94
N GLN A 18 -2.28 7.90 -1.78
CA GLN A 18 -1.94 7.82 -3.20
C GLN A 18 -0.43 7.66 -3.42
N GLY A 19 0.39 8.36 -2.64
CA GLY A 19 1.85 8.26 -2.71
C GLY A 19 2.36 6.87 -2.34
N GLU A 20 1.83 6.31 -1.25
CA GLU A 20 2.21 4.96 -0.79
C GLU A 20 1.78 3.88 -1.78
N LEU A 21 0.54 3.92 -2.28
CA LEU A 21 0.07 3.01 -3.32
C LEU A 21 0.94 3.09 -4.59
N ALA A 22 1.26 4.30 -5.04
CA ALA A 22 2.09 4.47 -6.23
C ALA A 22 3.53 3.94 -6.04
N LEU A 23 4.07 3.99 -4.83
CA LEU A 23 5.37 3.41 -4.52
C LEU A 23 5.30 1.89 -4.46
N LEU A 24 4.37 1.34 -3.68
CA LEU A 24 4.17 -0.10 -3.52
C LEU A 24 3.88 -0.78 -4.86
N ASN A 25 3.00 -0.21 -5.68
CA ASN A 25 2.69 -0.76 -7.00
C ASN A 25 3.94 -0.83 -7.89
N ARG A 26 4.83 0.16 -7.85
CA ARG A 26 6.10 0.11 -8.60
C ARG A 26 7.04 -0.94 -8.05
N GLN A 27 7.12 -1.08 -6.73
CA GLN A 27 8.00 -2.08 -6.09
C GLN A 27 7.52 -3.51 -6.36
N LEU A 28 6.22 -3.77 -6.19
CA LEU A 28 5.59 -5.05 -6.45
C LEU A 28 5.70 -5.44 -7.93
N ASN A 29 5.39 -4.53 -8.85
CA ASN A 29 5.55 -4.78 -10.29
C ASN A 29 7.02 -5.04 -10.66
N ARG A 30 7.98 -4.40 -9.99
CA ARG A 30 9.41 -4.63 -10.24
C ARG A 30 9.88 -5.98 -9.70
N ARG A 31 9.37 -6.43 -8.55
CA ARG A 31 9.77 -7.70 -7.91
C ARG A 31 9.07 -8.91 -8.53
N PHE A 32 7.76 -8.82 -8.76
CA PHE A 32 6.91 -9.97 -9.11
C PHE A 32 6.29 -9.86 -10.51
N GLY A 33 6.51 -8.76 -11.22
CA GLY A 33 5.83 -8.48 -12.47
C GLY A 33 4.38 -8.05 -12.24
N SER A 34 3.57 -8.10 -13.29
CA SER A 34 2.16 -7.68 -13.21
C SER A 34 1.38 -8.55 -12.24
N LEU A 35 0.80 -7.91 -11.21
CA LEU A 35 -0.09 -8.57 -10.26
C LEU A 35 -1.42 -8.94 -10.90
N SER A 36 -2.10 -9.93 -10.32
CA SER A 36 -3.49 -10.22 -10.69
C SER A 36 -4.41 -9.05 -10.30
N PRO A 37 -5.51 -8.81 -11.03
CA PRO A 37 -6.47 -7.76 -10.68
C PRO A 37 -6.99 -7.87 -9.24
N GLN A 38 -7.16 -9.10 -8.73
CA GLN A 38 -7.63 -9.34 -7.37
C GLN A 38 -6.61 -8.89 -6.31
N LEU A 39 -5.32 -9.14 -6.53
CA LEU A 39 -4.27 -8.66 -5.61
C LEU A 39 -4.15 -7.13 -5.68
N GLN A 40 -4.22 -6.56 -6.88
CA GLN A 40 -4.17 -5.12 -7.07
C GLN A 40 -5.31 -4.41 -6.31
N GLU A 41 -6.55 -4.93 -6.43
CA GLU A 41 -7.71 -4.41 -5.72
C GLU A 41 -7.56 -4.53 -4.20
N ARG A 42 -6.98 -5.62 -3.69
CA ARG A 42 -6.71 -5.76 -2.26
C ARG A 42 -5.74 -4.69 -1.77
N ILE A 43 -4.65 -4.45 -2.48
CA ILE A 43 -3.65 -3.44 -2.14
C ILE A 43 -4.28 -2.04 -2.14
N ASP A 44 -5.04 -1.69 -3.18
CA ASP A 44 -5.66 -0.36 -3.32
C ASP A 44 -6.66 -0.05 -2.18
N ASN A 45 -7.28 -1.09 -1.62
CA ASN A 45 -8.22 -0.98 -0.51
C ASN A 45 -7.58 -0.97 0.88
N LEU A 46 -6.27 -1.24 1.02
CA LEU A 46 -5.61 -1.21 2.31
C LEU A 46 -5.71 0.18 2.97
N PRO A 47 -5.95 0.25 4.29
CA PRO A 47 -5.77 1.47 5.06
C PRO A 47 -4.28 1.81 5.10
N ILE A 48 -3.96 3.09 5.29
CA ILE A 48 -2.58 3.54 5.14
C ILE A 48 -1.60 2.88 6.13
N PRO A 49 -1.95 2.65 7.42
CA PRO A 49 -1.06 1.89 8.31
C PRO A 49 -0.68 0.50 7.76
N GLN A 50 -1.60 -0.18 7.08
CA GLN A 50 -1.31 -1.48 6.47
C GLN A 50 -0.50 -1.35 5.17
N LEU A 51 -0.59 -0.21 4.46
CA LEU A 51 0.32 0.08 3.35
C LEU A 51 1.75 0.29 3.85
N GLU A 52 1.92 1.00 4.96
CA GLU A 52 3.23 1.19 5.61
C GLU A 52 3.82 -0.16 6.05
N GLU A 53 3.03 -0.99 6.74
CA GLU A 53 3.42 -2.35 7.16
C GLU A 53 3.77 -3.26 5.97
N LEU A 54 2.97 -3.21 4.90
CA LEU A 54 3.26 -3.97 3.68
C LEU A 54 4.57 -3.49 3.04
N GLY A 55 4.87 -2.20 3.08
CA GLY A 55 6.12 -1.63 2.58
C GLY A 55 7.35 -2.15 3.30
N GLU A 56 7.27 -2.33 4.61
CA GLU A 56 8.33 -2.95 5.42
C GLU A 56 8.44 -4.45 5.14
N ALA A 57 7.31 -5.18 5.19
CA ALA A 57 7.28 -6.63 4.95
C ALA A 57 7.77 -7.01 3.55
N LEU A 58 7.53 -6.17 2.53
CA LEU A 58 7.98 -6.39 1.16
C LEU A 58 9.51 -6.52 1.04
N LEU A 59 10.28 -5.98 1.99
CA LEU A 59 11.72 -6.12 2.02
C LEU A 59 12.15 -7.58 2.24
N ASP A 60 11.36 -8.34 2.99
CA ASP A 60 11.61 -9.74 3.35
C ASP A 60 10.97 -10.74 2.36
N PHE A 61 10.07 -10.27 1.48
CA PHE A 61 9.41 -11.15 0.51
C PHE A 61 10.40 -11.68 -0.53
N THR A 62 10.32 -12.99 -0.78
CA THR A 62 11.10 -13.72 -1.79
C THR A 62 10.22 -14.12 -2.98
N THR A 63 8.95 -14.43 -2.75
CA THR A 63 8.00 -14.85 -3.79
C THR A 63 6.68 -14.09 -3.69
N ILE A 64 5.84 -14.25 -4.71
CA ILE A 64 4.48 -13.71 -4.69
C ILE A 64 3.57 -14.42 -3.66
N ASP A 65 3.93 -15.63 -3.24
CA ASP A 65 3.19 -16.37 -2.22
C ASP A 65 3.37 -15.71 -0.84
N ASP A 66 4.50 -15.06 -0.57
CA ASP A 66 4.72 -14.29 0.66
C ASP A 66 3.74 -13.12 0.77
N LEU A 67 3.43 -12.45 -0.35
CA LEU A 67 2.40 -11.41 -0.40
C LEU A 67 1.01 -11.98 -0.08
N SER A 68 0.70 -13.16 -0.63
CA SER A 68 -0.57 -13.82 -0.38
C SER A 68 -0.70 -14.24 1.09
N ALA A 69 0.37 -14.80 1.66
CA ALA A 69 0.43 -15.17 3.07
C ALA A 69 0.32 -13.95 4.00
N TRP A 70 0.93 -12.82 3.63
CA TRP A 70 0.79 -11.58 4.40
C TRP A 70 -0.67 -11.11 4.47
N PHE A 71 -1.43 -11.23 3.38
CA PHE A 71 -2.88 -10.92 3.38
C PHE A 71 -3.72 -11.91 4.18
N GLU A 72 -3.25 -13.13 4.45
CA GLU A 72 -3.96 -14.10 5.30
C GLU A 72 -3.68 -13.89 6.79
N GLY A 73 -2.53 -13.29 7.11
CA GLY A 73 -2.11 -12.98 8.49
C GLY A 73 -2.57 -11.63 9.02
N ASN A 74 -3.15 -10.77 8.17
CA ASN A 74 -3.58 -9.40 8.50
C ASN A 74 -5.06 -9.15 8.19
#